data_AF-A0A2X2WHC5-F1
#
_entry.id   AF-A0A2X2WHC5-F1
#
_cell.length_a   1.000
_cell.length_b   1.000
_cell.length_c   1.000
_cell.angle_alpha   90.00
_cell.angle_beta   90.00
_cell.angle_gamma   90.00
#
_symmetry.space_group_name_H-M   'P 1'
#
loop_
_entity.id
_entity.type
_entity.pdbx_description
1 polymer ?
#
loop_
_entity_poly.entity_id
_entity_poly.type
_entity_poly.pdbx_seq_one_letter_code
_entity_poly.pdbx_strand_id
1 'polypeptide(L)'
;MPMLVMLEAREDGSYVPGRMMRASDLVDGLGETNNPEWKTVAYNRAGELVVPNGSIGFRWGEKGKWNLEPLAAGNETELTLSLLGQHDDVAGVAFPYFGGNENPHFRSVKQEPVLVRQLPVKRLTLADGSLCPVVSVYDLVLANYGLDRGLDDDHSAKDYAEIKAYTPAWGEQITGVPRRHIETIAREFADTAHKTHGRSMIILGAGVNHWYHMDMNYRGMINILVFCGCVGQSGGGWAHYVGQEKLRPQTGWLPLAFALDWKPPAASDEQHVVFL
;
A
#
# COMPACT_ATOMS: atom_id res chain seq x y z
N MET A 1 6.97 2.98 1.32
CA MET A 1 6.84 1.61 1.86
C MET A 1 7.59 1.32 3.19
N PRO A 2 8.44 2.19 3.78
CA PRO A 2 9.24 1.82 4.97
C PRO A 2 8.46 1.81 6.30
N MET A 3 7.20 2.24 6.29
CA MET A 3 6.42 2.38 7.52
C MET A 3 6.12 1.04 8.17
N LEU A 4 6.06 1.03 9.49
CA LEU A 4 5.83 -0.16 10.31
C LEU A 4 4.35 -0.48 10.49
N VAL A 5 4.05 -1.77 10.49
CA VAL A 5 2.75 -2.38 10.75
C VAL A 5 2.88 -3.28 11.97
N MET A 6 1.92 -3.15 12.88
CA MET A 6 1.81 -4.02 14.06
C MET A 6 1.17 -5.34 13.67
N LEU A 7 1.70 -6.44 14.20
CA LEU A 7 1.16 -7.78 13.96
C LEU A 7 0.27 -8.20 15.14
N GLU A 8 -0.93 -8.69 14.80
CA GLU A 8 -1.91 -9.19 15.77
C GLU A 8 -1.84 -10.71 15.80
N ALA A 9 -1.71 -11.29 17.00
CA ALA A 9 -1.61 -12.74 17.16
C ALA A 9 -2.95 -13.43 16.89
N ARG A 10 -2.89 -14.61 16.26
CA ARG A 10 -4.03 -15.52 16.05
C ARG A 10 -3.91 -16.72 16.99
N GLU A 11 -5.04 -17.38 17.24
CA GLU A 11 -5.12 -18.58 18.10
C GLU A 11 -4.27 -19.75 17.56
N ASP A 12 -4.03 -19.81 16.26
CA ASP A 12 -3.22 -20.83 15.59
C ASP A 12 -1.70 -20.59 15.67
N GLY A 13 -1.27 -19.54 16.38
CA GLY A 13 0.15 -19.16 16.53
C GLY A 13 0.71 -18.34 15.37
N SER A 14 -0.06 -18.11 14.30
CA SER A 14 0.30 -17.15 13.25
C SER A 14 -0.08 -15.71 13.64
N TYR A 15 0.28 -14.75 12.80
CA TYR A 15 -0.11 -13.35 12.94
C TYR A 15 -0.96 -12.87 11.76
N VAL A 16 -1.66 -11.74 11.92
CA VAL A 16 -2.21 -10.95 10.81
C VAL A 16 -1.69 -9.52 10.84
N PRO A 17 -1.57 -8.85 9.69
CA PRO A 17 -1.26 -7.42 9.65
C PRO A 17 -2.40 -6.62 10.27
N GLY A 18 -2.13 -5.96 11.39
CA GLY A 18 -3.05 -5.05 12.06
C GLY A 18 -2.91 -3.62 11.52
N ARG A 19 -3.11 -2.64 12.41
CA ARG A 19 -2.90 -1.23 12.06
C ARG A 19 -1.42 -0.86 11.92
N MET A 20 -1.17 0.26 11.26
CA MET A 20 0.17 0.87 11.23
C MET A 20 0.58 1.33 12.64
N MET A 21 1.87 1.19 12.95
CA MET A 21 2.46 1.73 14.16
C MET A 21 2.45 3.26 14.12
N ARG A 22 2.10 3.85 15.25
CA ARG A 22 1.98 5.28 15.47
C ARG A 22 3.01 5.74 16.49
N ALA A 23 3.37 7.01 16.42
CA ALA A 23 4.29 7.60 17.39
C ALA A 23 3.78 7.42 18.83
N SER A 24 2.46 7.56 19.04
CA SER A 24 1.79 7.36 20.34
C SER A 24 1.91 5.95 20.93
N ASP A 25 2.27 4.95 20.11
CA ASP A 25 2.44 3.57 20.59
C ASP A 25 3.75 3.36 21.33
N LEU A 26 4.69 4.31 21.21
CA LEU A 26 6.03 4.22 21.74
C LEU A 26 6.22 5.18 22.90
N VAL A 27 7.18 4.85 23.77
CA VAL A 27 7.54 5.69 24.93
C VAL A 27 7.83 7.13 24.47
N ASP A 28 7.30 8.09 25.23
CA ASP A 28 7.39 9.53 24.97
C ASP A 28 6.89 9.99 23.58
N GLY A 29 6.10 9.17 22.88
CA GLY A 29 5.56 9.53 21.57
C GLY A 29 6.63 9.75 20.49
N LEU A 30 7.85 9.21 20.68
CA LEU A 30 9.05 9.58 19.91
C LEU A 30 9.32 11.10 19.85
N GLY A 31 8.95 11.83 20.92
CA GLY A 31 9.10 13.28 21.01
C GLY A 31 8.02 14.08 20.29
N GLU A 32 7.03 13.44 19.68
CA GLU A 32 5.91 14.11 19.02
C GLU A 32 4.77 14.37 20.02
N THR A 33 4.48 15.64 20.30
CA THR A 33 3.44 16.04 21.26
C THR A 33 2.10 16.37 20.61
N ASN A 34 2.11 16.87 19.37
CA ASN A 34 0.90 17.15 18.60
C ASN A 34 0.50 15.94 17.75
N ASN A 35 -0.74 15.47 17.88
CA ASN A 35 -1.32 14.35 17.12
C ASN A 35 -0.41 13.10 16.93
N PRO A 36 0.26 12.59 17.99
CA PRO A 36 1.17 11.44 17.87
C PRO A 36 0.49 10.17 17.34
N GLU A 37 -0.81 10.00 17.60
CA GLU A 37 -1.63 8.89 17.12
C GLU A 37 -1.89 8.92 15.60
N TRP A 38 -1.60 10.04 14.94
CA TRP A 38 -1.76 10.23 13.49
C TRP A 38 -0.43 10.20 12.72
N LYS A 39 0.69 9.96 13.40
CA LYS A 39 2.04 9.99 12.81
C LYS A 39 2.63 8.59 12.72
N THR A 40 2.95 8.14 11.51
CA THR A 40 3.48 6.78 11.24
C THR A 40 4.97 6.69 11.53
N VAL A 41 5.42 5.51 11.97
CA VAL A 41 6.81 5.23 12.37
C VAL A 41 7.53 4.36 11.33
N ALA A 42 8.83 4.57 11.17
CA ALA A 42 9.73 3.75 10.37
C ALA A 42 11.10 3.57 11.06
N TYR A 43 11.94 2.68 10.54
CA TYR A 43 13.36 2.65 10.89
C TYR A 43 14.16 3.54 9.93
N ASN A 44 15.18 4.21 10.45
CA ASN A 44 16.23 4.79 9.61
C ASN A 44 17.32 3.76 9.28
N ARG A 45 18.32 4.14 8.47
CA ARG A 45 19.47 3.27 8.14
C ARG A 45 20.38 2.91 9.34
N ALA A 46 20.36 3.70 10.40
CA ALA A 46 21.10 3.41 11.64
C ALA A 46 20.37 2.38 12.54
N GLY A 47 19.15 1.97 12.17
CA GLY A 47 18.35 1.04 12.97
C GLY A 47 17.55 1.72 14.08
N GLU A 48 17.40 3.04 14.03
CA GLU A 48 16.64 3.83 15.01
C GLU A 48 15.20 4.04 14.54
N LEU A 49 14.25 4.04 15.49
CA LEU A 49 12.86 4.39 15.22
C LEU A 49 12.72 5.90 15.04
N VAL A 50 12.04 6.29 13.98
CA VAL A 50 11.85 7.70 13.61
C VAL A 50 10.42 7.97 13.17
N VAL A 51 9.98 9.21 13.37
CA VAL A 51 8.76 9.76 12.79
C VAL A 51 9.14 10.68 11.63
N PRO A 52 9.09 10.21 10.37
CA PRO A 52 9.40 11.05 9.23
C PRO A 52 8.31 12.12 9.02
N ASN A 53 8.71 13.25 8.44
CA ASN A 53 7.80 14.30 7.99
C ASN A 53 6.70 13.76 7.05
N GLY A 54 5.60 14.51 6.94
CA GLY A 54 4.58 14.30 5.91
C GLY A 54 3.39 13.42 6.30
N SER A 55 3.47 12.65 7.39
CA SER A 55 2.29 11.95 7.93
C SER A 55 1.16 12.94 8.29
N ILE A 56 -0.09 12.46 8.27
CA ILE A 56 -1.26 13.34 8.35
C ILE A 56 -1.34 14.12 9.67
N GLY A 57 -0.76 13.61 10.75
CA GLY A 57 -0.67 14.32 12.04
C GLY A 57 0.12 15.63 11.97
N PHE A 58 1.01 15.81 10.99
CA PHE A 58 1.72 17.08 10.79
C PHE A 58 0.90 18.14 10.06
N ARG A 59 -0.25 17.78 9.47
CA ARG A 59 -1.06 18.69 8.65
C ARG A 59 -1.83 19.72 9.48
N TRP A 60 -2.20 19.35 10.69
CA TRP A 60 -3.09 20.13 11.57
C TRP A 60 -2.45 20.26 12.96
N GLY A 61 -2.83 21.31 13.71
CA GLY A 61 -2.28 21.57 15.04
C GLY A 61 -0.84 22.12 15.06
N GLU A 62 -0.08 21.93 13.99
CA GLU A 62 1.28 22.45 13.80
C GLU A 62 1.54 22.87 12.34
N LYS A 63 2.76 23.36 12.03
CA LYS A 63 3.15 23.81 10.68
C LYS A 63 4.60 23.45 10.37
N GLY A 64 4.94 23.44 9.08
CA GLY A 64 6.31 23.32 8.59
C GLY A 64 6.79 21.88 8.33
N LYS A 65 6.17 20.86 8.94
CA LYS A 65 6.57 19.45 8.80
C LYS A 65 5.66 18.60 7.90
N TRP A 66 4.56 19.14 7.38
CA TRP A 66 3.69 18.45 6.42
C TRP A 66 4.24 18.56 4.99
N ASN A 67 5.35 17.87 4.73
CA ASN A 67 6.05 17.80 3.46
C ASN A 67 6.68 16.41 3.27
N LEU A 68 7.26 16.13 2.11
CA LEU A 68 7.95 14.86 1.80
C LEU A 68 9.49 15.00 1.83
N GLU A 69 10.01 16.02 2.51
CA GLU A 69 11.46 16.11 2.71
C GLU A 69 11.92 14.91 3.55
N PRO A 70 13.12 14.36 3.27
CA PRO A 70 13.65 13.19 3.99
C PRO A 70 14.17 13.61 5.37
N LEU A 71 13.29 14.16 6.21
CA LEU A 71 13.60 14.66 7.54
C LEU A 71 12.79 13.90 8.60
N ALA A 72 13.42 13.65 9.74
CA ALA A 72 12.78 13.27 10.98
C ALA A 72 13.36 14.11 12.13
N ALA A 73 12.49 14.71 12.95
CA ALA A 73 12.90 15.65 14.00
C ALA A 73 13.89 16.75 13.55
N GLY A 74 13.80 17.18 12.27
CA GLY A 74 14.66 18.21 11.69
C GLY A 74 16.00 17.73 11.15
N ASN A 75 16.31 16.43 11.25
CA ASN A 75 17.54 15.84 10.74
C ASN A 75 17.31 15.06 9.44
N GLU A 76 18.24 15.16 8.50
CA GLU A 76 18.21 14.33 7.29
C GLU A 76 18.24 12.84 7.67
N THR A 77 17.27 12.10 7.14
CA THR A 77 16.97 10.74 7.57
C THR A 77 16.65 9.89 6.35
N GLU A 78 17.45 8.85 6.14
CA GLU A 78 17.17 7.82 5.14
C GLU A 78 16.43 6.65 5.78
N LEU A 79 15.26 6.32 5.23
CA LEU A 79 14.38 5.28 5.76
C LEU A 79 14.72 3.90 5.23
N THR A 80 14.65 2.90 6.10
CA THR A 80 14.90 1.51 5.74
C THR A 80 13.63 0.82 5.25
N LEU A 81 13.69 0.21 4.06
CA LEU A 81 12.55 -0.48 3.46
C LEU A 81 12.26 -1.81 4.15
N SER A 82 13.26 -2.68 4.26
CA SER A 82 13.09 -4.06 4.73
C SER A 82 13.74 -4.30 6.09
N LEU A 83 13.13 -5.15 6.92
CA LEU A 83 13.72 -5.67 8.14
C LEU A 83 14.56 -6.95 7.90
N LEU A 84 14.59 -7.48 6.67
CA LEU A 84 15.43 -8.62 6.33
C LEU A 84 16.93 -8.26 6.57
N GLY A 85 17.67 -9.16 7.22
CA GLY A 85 19.06 -8.92 7.62
C GLY A 85 19.26 -8.14 8.92
N GLN A 86 18.18 -7.62 9.52
CA GLN A 86 18.23 -6.89 10.79
C GLN A 86 17.06 -7.24 11.73
N HIS A 87 16.32 -8.30 11.43
CA HIS A 87 15.17 -8.76 12.21
C HIS A 87 15.60 -9.51 13.46
N ASP A 88 14.69 -9.60 14.43
CA ASP A 88 14.93 -10.34 15.67
C ASP A 88 14.42 -11.78 15.55
N ASP A 89 13.43 -12.00 14.69
CA ASP A 89 12.74 -13.29 14.51
C ASP A 89 12.09 -13.37 13.11
N VAL A 90 11.64 -14.57 12.74
CA VAL A 90 10.82 -14.82 11.54
C VAL A 90 9.45 -15.31 11.99
N ALA A 91 8.39 -14.65 11.51
CA ALA A 91 7.03 -14.97 11.92
C ALA A 91 6.13 -15.32 10.74
N GLY A 92 5.27 -16.32 10.93
CA GLY A 92 4.21 -16.66 9.99
C GLY A 92 3.08 -15.64 10.04
N VAL A 93 2.83 -14.93 8.94
CA VAL A 93 1.77 -13.94 8.80
C VAL A 93 0.76 -14.40 7.77
N ALA A 94 -0.50 -14.43 8.14
CA ALA A 94 -1.62 -14.90 7.33
C ALA A 94 -2.09 -13.82 6.35
N PHE A 95 -2.18 -14.20 5.07
CA PHE A 95 -2.74 -13.39 3.99
C PHE A 95 -3.99 -14.06 3.41
N PRO A 96 -5.06 -13.32 3.15
CA PRO A 96 -6.24 -13.87 2.52
C PRO A 96 -5.97 -14.18 1.04
N TYR A 97 -6.48 -15.30 0.54
CA TYR A 97 -6.37 -15.70 -0.85
C TYR A 97 -7.75 -16.07 -1.41
N PHE A 98 -8.19 -15.28 -2.40
CA PHE A 98 -9.51 -15.44 -3.03
C PHE A 98 -9.44 -16.07 -4.44
N GLY A 99 -8.23 -16.25 -4.99
CA GLY A 99 -8.05 -16.80 -6.35
C GLY A 99 -8.47 -18.26 -6.49
N GLY A 100 -8.70 -18.96 -5.37
CA GLY A 100 -9.22 -20.32 -5.32
C GLY A 100 -10.74 -20.43 -5.28
N ASN A 101 -11.45 -19.31 -5.13
CA ASN A 101 -12.92 -19.33 -5.08
C ASN A 101 -13.49 -19.74 -6.43
N GLU A 102 -14.19 -20.86 -6.48
CA GLU A 102 -14.78 -21.37 -7.70
C GLU A 102 -15.93 -20.47 -8.18
N ASN A 103 -16.00 -20.28 -9.50
CA ASN A 103 -17.08 -19.55 -10.16
C ASN A 103 -17.45 -20.28 -11.46
N PRO A 104 -18.75 -20.39 -11.81
CA PRO A 104 -19.16 -21.06 -13.05
C PRO A 104 -18.62 -20.44 -14.35
N HIS A 105 -18.20 -19.18 -14.31
CA HIS A 105 -17.86 -18.37 -15.49
C HIS A 105 -16.42 -17.86 -15.50
N PHE A 106 -15.67 -18.03 -14.40
CA PHE A 106 -14.28 -17.60 -14.28
C PHE A 106 -13.41 -18.75 -13.78
N ARG A 107 -12.18 -18.79 -14.27
CA ARG A 107 -11.19 -19.78 -13.84
C ARG A 107 -10.74 -19.45 -12.42
N SER A 108 -10.45 -20.49 -11.64
CA SER A 108 -9.86 -20.38 -10.31
C SER A 108 -8.58 -21.21 -10.24
N VAL A 109 -7.69 -20.86 -9.31
CA VAL A 109 -6.50 -21.65 -8.99
C VAL A 109 -6.58 -22.03 -7.52
N LYS A 110 -6.84 -23.31 -7.26
CA LYS A 110 -7.00 -23.82 -5.90
C LYS A 110 -5.69 -23.68 -5.10
N GLN A 111 -5.77 -23.01 -3.95
CA GLN A 111 -4.80 -22.98 -2.87
C GLN A 111 -5.57 -22.84 -1.55
N GLU A 112 -4.88 -22.83 -0.43
CA GLU A 112 -5.50 -22.54 0.87
C GLU A 112 -6.10 -21.11 0.87
N PRO A 113 -7.28 -20.90 1.48
CA PRO A 113 -7.92 -19.58 1.55
C PRO A 113 -7.12 -18.57 2.40
N VAL A 114 -6.20 -19.08 3.22
CA VAL A 114 -5.24 -18.31 4.00
C VAL A 114 -3.84 -18.84 3.69
N LEU A 115 -2.96 -17.95 3.22
CA LEU A 115 -1.56 -18.26 2.95
C LEU A 115 -0.71 -17.68 4.09
N VAL A 116 -0.08 -18.55 4.87
CA VAL A 116 0.83 -18.12 5.95
C VAL A 116 2.22 -17.92 5.36
N ARG A 117 2.69 -16.67 5.35
CA ARG A 117 3.95 -16.23 4.76
C ARG A 117 4.99 -15.98 5.84
N GLN A 118 6.26 -16.31 5.60
CA GLN A 118 7.33 -16.03 6.54
C GLN A 118 7.86 -14.60 6.34
N LEU A 119 7.83 -13.78 7.40
CA LEU A 119 8.29 -12.40 7.35
C LEU A 119 9.35 -12.08 8.42
N PRO A 120 10.32 -11.21 8.10
CA PRO A 120 11.31 -10.74 9.05
C PRO A 120 10.65 -9.73 10.00
N VAL A 121 10.62 -10.02 11.30
CA VAL A 121 9.95 -9.17 12.31
C VAL A 121 10.92 -8.62 13.34
N LYS A 122 10.60 -7.43 13.85
CA LYS A 122 11.21 -6.89 15.07
C LYS A 122 10.22 -6.89 16.22
N ARG A 123 10.70 -7.03 17.45
CA ARG A 123 9.87 -6.98 18.65
C ARG A 123 10.09 -5.64 19.35
N LEU A 124 9.03 -4.85 19.48
CA LEU A 124 9.07 -3.53 20.09
C LEU A 124 8.27 -3.48 21.38
N THR A 125 8.85 -2.86 22.42
CA THR A 125 8.10 -2.56 23.64
C THR A 125 7.28 -1.29 23.42
N LEU A 126 5.98 -1.41 23.61
CA LEU A 126 5.04 -0.29 23.51
C LEU A 126 5.08 0.58 24.78
N ALA A 127 4.44 1.74 24.72
CA ALA A 127 4.32 2.67 25.84
C ALA A 127 3.61 2.06 27.07
N ASP A 128 2.73 1.08 26.86
CA ASP A 128 2.03 0.34 27.93
C ASP A 128 2.87 -0.82 28.53
N GLY A 129 4.09 -1.02 28.03
CA GLY A 129 5.01 -2.07 28.45
C GLY A 129 4.80 -3.42 27.76
N SER A 130 3.77 -3.56 26.91
CA SER A 130 3.55 -4.79 26.13
C SER A 130 4.56 -4.92 24.99
N LEU A 131 4.85 -6.16 24.59
CA LEU A 131 5.74 -6.45 23.47
C LEU A 131 4.92 -6.69 22.19
N CYS A 132 5.21 -5.93 21.14
CA CYS A 132 4.51 -6.00 19.86
C CYS A 132 5.47 -6.38 18.72
N PRO A 133 5.20 -7.48 18.00
CA PRO A 133 5.91 -7.77 16.76
C PRO A 133 5.50 -6.80 15.65
N VAL A 134 6.47 -6.27 14.92
CA VAL A 134 6.28 -5.34 13.81
C VAL A 134 7.00 -5.79 12.56
N VAL A 135 6.46 -5.38 11.42
CA VAL A 135 7.00 -5.60 10.10
C VAL A 135 6.87 -4.34 9.25
N SER A 136 7.70 -4.17 8.21
CA SER A 136 7.51 -3.04 7.29
C SER A 136 6.43 -3.34 6.24
N VAL A 137 5.77 -2.29 5.74
CA VAL A 137 4.85 -2.42 4.59
C VAL A 137 5.57 -3.01 3.37
N TYR A 138 6.86 -2.71 3.18
CA TYR A 138 7.65 -3.27 2.09
C TYR A 138 7.74 -4.80 2.17
N ASP A 139 8.05 -5.34 3.35
CA ASP A 139 8.15 -6.78 3.56
C ASP A 139 6.79 -7.47 3.38
N LEU A 140 5.71 -6.85 3.90
CA LEU A 140 4.33 -7.31 3.69
C LEU A 140 3.96 -7.38 2.21
N VAL A 141 4.35 -6.36 1.42
CA VAL A 141 4.06 -6.34 -0.01
C VAL A 141 4.83 -7.45 -0.74
N LEU A 142 6.13 -7.64 -0.47
CA LEU A 142 6.88 -8.70 -1.13
C LEU A 142 6.36 -10.10 -0.78
N ALA A 143 5.99 -10.32 0.49
CA ALA A 143 5.38 -11.57 0.93
C ALA A 143 4.00 -11.82 0.29
N ASN A 144 3.17 -10.76 0.18
CA ASN A 144 1.88 -10.84 -0.51
C ASN A 144 2.04 -11.20 -1.99
N TYR A 145 3.06 -10.67 -2.67
CA TYR A 145 3.40 -11.04 -4.05
C TYR A 145 4.11 -12.41 -4.16
N GLY A 146 4.38 -13.08 -3.04
CA GLY A 146 4.92 -14.43 -2.99
C GLY A 146 6.38 -14.54 -3.44
N LEU A 147 7.20 -13.51 -3.24
CA LEU A 147 8.62 -13.58 -3.59
C LEU A 147 9.43 -14.35 -2.54
N ASP A 148 10.22 -15.34 -2.97
CA ASP A 148 11.18 -16.00 -2.08
C ASP A 148 12.31 -15.04 -1.72
N ARG A 149 12.65 -15.02 -0.43
CA ARG A 149 13.66 -14.12 0.16
C ARG A 149 14.61 -14.87 1.11
N GLY A 150 14.62 -16.20 1.05
CA GLY A 150 15.48 -17.03 1.90
C GLY A 150 14.98 -17.17 3.34
N LEU A 151 13.66 -17.15 3.54
CA LEU A 151 13.00 -17.32 4.85
C LEU A 151 12.26 -18.65 4.97
N ASP A 152 12.53 -19.60 4.06
CA ASP A 152 11.89 -20.91 4.00
C ASP A 152 10.34 -20.82 3.94
N ASP A 153 9.80 -19.91 3.12
CA ASP A 153 8.35 -19.78 2.86
C ASP A 153 7.89 -20.72 1.74
N ASP A 154 7.23 -21.82 2.11
CA ASP A 154 6.68 -22.81 1.16
C ASP A 154 5.62 -22.24 0.20
N HIS A 155 4.99 -21.12 0.53
CA HIS A 155 4.03 -20.49 -0.36
C HIS A 155 4.70 -19.52 -1.36
N SER A 156 5.99 -19.20 -1.17
CA SER A 156 6.75 -18.32 -2.06
C SER A 156 7.13 -19.04 -3.36
N ALA A 157 7.38 -18.26 -4.40
CA ALA A 157 7.77 -18.76 -5.70
C ALA A 157 9.28 -18.56 -5.92
N LYS A 158 9.95 -19.62 -6.37
CA LYS A 158 11.37 -19.56 -6.77
C LYS A 158 11.55 -19.33 -8.27
N ASP A 159 10.50 -19.60 -9.04
CA ASP A 159 10.47 -19.45 -10.49
C ASP A 159 9.08 -18.98 -10.97
N TYR A 160 9.04 -18.27 -12.09
CA TYR A 160 7.80 -17.77 -12.70
C TYR A 160 6.86 -18.87 -13.20
N ALA A 161 7.39 -20.08 -13.45
CA ALA A 161 6.63 -21.24 -13.87
C ALA A 161 5.90 -21.95 -12.72
N GLU A 162 6.25 -21.68 -11.47
CA GLU A 162 5.59 -22.27 -10.30
C GLU A 162 4.18 -21.69 -10.13
N ILE A 163 3.18 -22.54 -9.90
CA ILE A 163 1.79 -22.11 -9.69
C ILE A 163 1.63 -21.70 -8.20
N LYS A 164 2.21 -20.56 -7.85
CA LYS A 164 2.04 -19.88 -6.56
C LYS A 164 1.27 -18.58 -6.75
N ALA A 165 0.56 -18.12 -5.72
CA ALA A 165 -0.30 -16.94 -5.81
C ALA A 165 0.45 -15.77 -6.46
N TYR A 166 -0.14 -15.21 -7.51
CA TYR A 166 0.33 -14.02 -8.25
C TYR A 166 1.60 -14.18 -9.11
N THR A 167 2.10 -15.40 -9.32
CA THR A 167 3.13 -15.69 -10.34
C THR A 167 2.61 -15.55 -11.77
N PRO A 168 3.48 -15.42 -12.80
CA PRO A 168 3.05 -15.49 -14.20
C PRO A 168 2.31 -16.79 -14.55
N ALA A 169 2.75 -17.95 -14.05
CA ALA A 169 2.03 -19.22 -14.26
C ALA A 169 0.64 -19.23 -13.61
N TRP A 170 0.49 -18.67 -12.41
CA TRP A 170 -0.81 -18.46 -11.79
C TRP A 170 -1.69 -17.50 -12.61
N GLY A 171 -1.11 -16.40 -13.09
CA GLY A 171 -1.81 -15.40 -13.90
C GLY A 171 -2.32 -15.96 -15.22
N GLU A 172 -1.55 -16.85 -15.86
CA GLU A 172 -1.98 -17.56 -17.07
C GLU A 172 -3.21 -18.44 -16.83
N GLN A 173 -3.27 -19.13 -15.68
CA GLN A 173 -4.45 -19.95 -15.35
C GLN A 173 -5.69 -19.10 -15.10
N ILE A 174 -5.57 -18.00 -14.35
CA ILE A 174 -6.70 -17.11 -14.04
C ILE A 174 -7.19 -16.37 -15.29
N THR A 175 -6.28 -15.75 -16.03
CA THR A 175 -6.64 -14.79 -17.10
C THR A 175 -6.70 -15.42 -18.49
N GLY A 176 -6.00 -16.54 -18.69
CA GLY A 176 -5.77 -17.13 -20.02
C GLY A 176 -4.73 -16.40 -20.87
N VAL A 177 -4.11 -15.34 -20.37
CA VAL A 177 -2.99 -14.67 -21.06
C VAL A 177 -1.73 -15.52 -20.91
N PRO A 178 -1.05 -15.92 -22.00
CA PRO A 178 0.18 -16.70 -21.89
C PRO A 178 1.23 -16.03 -21.00
N ARG A 179 1.83 -16.77 -20.07
CA ARG A 179 2.77 -16.26 -19.05
C ARG A 179 3.96 -15.51 -19.65
N ARG A 180 4.44 -15.96 -20.82
CA ARG A 180 5.49 -15.27 -21.58
C ARG A 180 5.15 -13.81 -21.88
N HIS A 181 3.88 -13.49 -22.16
CA HIS A 181 3.46 -12.12 -22.43
C HIS A 181 3.39 -11.30 -21.15
N ILE A 182 2.94 -11.90 -20.05
CA ILE A 182 2.97 -11.26 -18.71
C ILE A 182 4.41 -10.90 -18.36
N GLU A 183 5.34 -11.84 -18.51
CA GLU A 183 6.76 -11.66 -18.21
C GLU A 183 7.42 -10.61 -19.11
N THR A 184 7.25 -10.72 -20.43
CA THR A 184 7.84 -9.79 -21.40
C THR A 184 7.35 -8.36 -21.15
N ILE A 185 6.03 -8.15 -21.07
CA ILE A 185 5.47 -6.81 -20.90
C ILE A 185 5.84 -6.21 -19.55
N ALA A 186 5.83 -7.00 -18.46
CA ALA A 186 6.27 -6.52 -17.15
C ALA A 186 7.74 -6.05 -17.18
N ARG A 187 8.64 -6.82 -17.81
CA ARG A 187 10.06 -6.45 -17.95
C ARG A 187 10.24 -5.21 -18.82
N GLU A 188 9.61 -5.16 -20.00
CA GLU A 188 9.73 -4.03 -20.93
C GLU A 188 9.15 -2.73 -20.35
N PHE A 189 8.03 -2.83 -19.61
CA PHE A 189 7.42 -1.70 -18.94
C PHE A 189 8.35 -1.12 -17.86
N ALA A 190 8.91 -1.99 -17.02
CA ALA A 190 9.84 -1.60 -15.96
C ALA A 190 11.18 -1.09 -16.53
N ASP A 191 11.73 -1.74 -17.55
CA ASP A 191 12.96 -1.32 -18.23
C ASP A 191 12.81 0.05 -18.90
N THR A 192 11.67 0.30 -19.56
CA THR A 192 11.35 1.62 -20.11
C THR A 192 11.29 2.66 -19.00
N ALA A 193 10.60 2.38 -17.90
CA ALA A 193 10.51 3.31 -16.77
C ALA A 193 11.89 3.57 -16.16
N HIS A 194 12.71 2.54 -15.97
CA HIS A 194 14.08 2.67 -15.47
C HIS A 194 14.93 3.58 -16.37
N LYS A 195 14.98 3.30 -17.68
CA LYS A 195 15.77 4.07 -18.66
C LYS A 195 15.32 5.53 -18.76
N THR A 196 14.03 5.78 -18.54
CA THR A 196 13.42 7.08 -18.79
C THR A 196 13.10 7.88 -17.52
N HIS A 197 13.45 7.35 -16.35
CA HIS A 197 13.09 7.91 -15.05
C HIS A 197 11.58 8.08 -14.88
N GLY A 198 10.83 7.00 -15.12
CA GLY A 198 9.41 6.88 -14.82
C GLY A 198 8.47 7.10 -16.01
N ARG A 199 8.93 7.22 -17.26
CA ARG A 199 8.07 7.48 -18.43
C ARG A 199 7.42 6.22 -19.02
N SER A 200 6.76 5.46 -18.15
CA SER A 200 5.81 4.40 -18.51
C SER A 200 4.44 4.76 -17.93
N MET A 201 3.37 4.57 -18.70
CA MET A 201 2.02 5.02 -18.35
C MET A 201 1.01 3.90 -18.56
N ILE A 202 -0.01 3.85 -17.68
CA ILE A 202 -1.18 3.01 -17.88
C ILE A 202 -2.39 3.92 -18.08
N ILE A 203 -3.00 3.85 -19.26
CA ILE A 203 -4.27 4.51 -19.58
C ILE A 203 -5.40 3.52 -19.33
N LEU A 204 -6.35 3.90 -18.48
CA LEU A 204 -7.43 3.02 -18.02
C LEU A 204 -8.77 3.75 -17.97
N GLY A 205 -9.86 2.99 -17.99
CA GLY A 205 -11.23 3.52 -17.92
C GLY A 205 -12.25 2.52 -17.40
N ALA A 206 -13.51 2.70 -17.79
CA ALA A 206 -14.66 1.95 -17.27
C ALA A 206 -14.53 0.41 -17.39
N GLY A 207 -13.81 -0.11 -18.38
CA GLY A 207 -13.64 -1.55 -18.59
C GLY A 207 -12.99 -2.31 -17.42
N VAL A 208 -12.21 -1.62 -16.59
CA VAL A 208 -11.63 -2.16 -15.34
C VAL A 208 -12.24 -1.53 -14.09
N ASN A 209 -12.84 -0.33 -14.22
CA ASN A 209 -13.45 0.42 -13.11
C ASN A 209 -14.88 -0.01 -12.76
N HIS A 210 -15.65 -0.56 -13.72
CA HIS A 210 -17.06 -0.91 -13.50
C HIS A 210 -17.25 -2.37 -13.03
N TRP A 211 -16.19 -2.97 -12.49
CA TRP A 211 -16.26 -4.25 -11.80
C TRP A 211 -16.54 -4.05 -10.32
N TYR A 212 -17.18 -5.03 -9.68
CA TYR A 212 -17.42 -5.00 -8.24
C TYR A 212 -16.11 -4.84 -7.44
N HIS A 213 -15.04 -5.52 -7.88
CA HIS A 213 -13.69 -5.42 -7.30
C HIS A 213 -12.77 -4.46 -8.09
N MET A 214 -13.29 -3.31 -8.52
CA MET A 214 -12.53 -2.31 -9.29
C MET A 214 -11.30 -1.79 -8.55
N ASP A 215 -11.37 -1.73 -7.23
CA ASP A 215 -10.28 -1.34 -6.35
C ASP A 215 -9.07 -2.29 -6.48
N MET A 216 -9.31 -3.59 -6.65
CA MET A 216 -8.23 -4.58 -6.88
C MET A 216 -7.57 -4.38 -8.24
N ASN A 217 -8.37 -4.14 -9.29
CA ASN A 217 -7.84 -3.80 -10.61
C ASN A 217 -6.96 -2.54 -10.53
N TYR A 218 -7.46 -1.50 -9.88
CA TYR A 218 -6.77 -0.21 -9.74
C TYR A 218 -5.48 -0.35 -8.95
N ARG A 219 -5.52 -0.98 -7.78
CA ARG A 219 -4.35 -1.17 -6.92
C ARG A 219 -3.28 -2.01 -7.60
N GLY A 220 -3.65 -3.00 -8.40
CA GLY A 220 -2.70 -3.77 -9.22
C GLY A 220 -1.92 -2.87 -10.20
N MET A 221 -2.64 -2.05 -10.97
CA MET A 221 -2.01 -1.09 -11.91
C MET A 221 -1.22 0.02 -11.20
N ILE A 222 -1.74 0.55 -10.09
CA ILE A 222 -1.07 1.57 -9.28
C ILE A 222 0.24 1.02 -8.71
N ASN A 223 0.26 -0.21 -8.19
CA ASN A 223 1.48 -0.82 -7.68
C ASN A 223 2.57 -0.91 -8.74
N ILE A 224 2.24 -1.34 -9.97
CA ILE A 224 3.20 -1.39 -11.10
C ILE A 224 3.83 0.00 -11.31
N LEU A 225 3.00 1.05 -11.36
CA LEU A 225 3.46 2.42 -11.57
C LEU A 225 4.29 2.96 -10.40
N VAL A 226 3.92 2.63 -9.16
CA VAL A 226 4.67 3.03 -7.96
C VAL A 226 6.02 2.32 -7.90
N PHE A 227 6.06 1.01 -8.16
CA PHE A 227 7.31 0.23 -8.18
C PHE A 227 8.28 0.71 -9.27
N CYS A 228 7.73 1.22 -10.39
CA CYS A 228 8.53 1.75 -11.49
C CYS A 228 8.79 3.26 -11.39
N GLY A 229 8.37 3.94 -10.32
CA GLY A 229 8.61 5.38 -10.12
C GLY A 229 7.90 6.28 -11.16
N CYS A 230 6.77 5.84 -11.71
CA CYS A 230 6.09 6.53 -12.81
C CYS A 230 5.16 7.66 -12.36
N VAL A 231 4.60 7.56 -11.15
CA VAL A 231 3.62 8.54 -10.65
C VAL A 231 4.31 9.87 -10.36
N GLY A 232 3.83 10.95 -10.99
CA GLY A 232 4.38 12.31 -10.83
C GLY A 232 5.43 12.69 -11.88
N GLN A 233 5.78 11.80 -12.81
CA GLN A 233 6.72 12.07 -13.90
C GLN A 233 5.99 12.37 -15.21
N SER A 234 6.45 13.38 -15.95
CA SER A 234 5.88 13.72 -17.26
C SER A 234 6.08 12.57 -18.25
N GLY A 235 4.99 12.12 -18.90
CA GLY A 235 5.01 10.95 -19.77
C GLY A 235 4.85 9.60 -19.04
N GLY A 236 4.64 9.62 -17.72
CA GLY A 236 4.39 8.44 -16.91
C GLY A 236 3.17 8.56 -16.00
N GLY A 237 2.79 7.43 -15.40
CA GLY A 237 1.84 7.42 -14.27
C GLY A 237 0.46 6.83 -14.57
N TRP A 238 -0.47 7.14 -13.67
CA TRP A 238 -1.83 6.62 -13.66
C TRP A 238 -2.76 7.58 -14.41
N ALA A 239 -3.24 7.17 -15.58
CA ALA A 239 -4.02 8.00 -16.49
C ALA A 239 -5.46 7.47 -16.62
N HIS A 240 -6.27 7.75 -15.60
CA HIS A 240 -7.66 7.35 -15.54
C HIS A 240 -8.58 8.31 -16.31
N TYR A 241 -9.39 7.77 -17.21
CA TYR A 241 -10.38 8.51 -17.98
C TYR A 241 -11.74 7.83 -17.93
N VAL A 242 -12.74 8.56 -17.43
CA VAL A 242 -14.17 8.17 -17.38
C VAL A 242 -15.03 9.36 -17.82
N GLY A 243 -15.91 9.87 -16.97
CA GLY A 243 -16.65 11.11 -17.19
C GLY A 243 -15.80 12.37 -17.00
N GLN A 244 -16.40 13.52 -17.32
CA GLN A 244 -15.77 14.83 -17.26
C GLN A 244 -15.80 15.41 -15.84
N GLU A 245 -15.04 14.82 -14.91
CA GLU A 245 -15.06 15.19 -13.48
C GLU A 245 -14.30 16.48 -13.16
N LYS A 246 -13.23 16.77 -13.91
CA LYS A 246 -12.28 17.84 -13.58
C LYS A 246 -12.81 19.24 -13.94
N LEU A 247 -13.68 19.78 -13.10
CA LEU A 247 -14.11 21.18 -13.16
C LEU A 247 -12.94 22.09 -12.73
N ARG A 248 -12.27 22.71 -13.70
CA ARG A 248 -11.02 23.47 -13.45
C ARG A 248 -11.16 24.62 -12.44
N PRO A 249 -12.19 25.50 -12.51
CA PRO A 249 -12.34 26.60 -11.55
C PRO A 249 -13.08 26.17 -10.27
N GLN A 250 -12.65 25.06 -9.65
CA GLN A 250 -13.37 24.39 -8.55
C GLN A 250 -13.76 25.35 -7.40
N THR A 251 -12.81 26.13 -6.87
CA THR A 251 -13.06 27.00 -5.70
C THR A 251 -13.87 28.25 -6.02
N GLY A 252 -13.97 28.65 -7.29
CA GLY A 252 -14.87 29.72 -7.73
C GLY A 252 -16.28 29.21 -8.02
N TRP A 253 -16.40 27.99 -8.53
CA TRP A 253 -17.69 27.35 -8.80
C TRP A 253 -18.39 26.86 -7.53
N LEU A 254 -17.66 26.28 -6.58
CA LEU A 254 -18.20 25.72 -5.33
C LEU A 254 -19.14 26.66 -4.56
N PRO A 255 -18.75 27.92 -4.25
CA PRO A 255 -19.63 28.80 -3.49
C PRO A 255 -20.89 29.17 -4.26
N LEU A 256 -20.80 29.38 -5.58
CA LEU A 256 -21.94 29.67 -6.44
C LEU A 256 -22.92 28.48 -6.51
N ALA A 257 -22.40 27.27 -6.73
CA ALA A 257 -23.21 26.08 -6.94
C ALA A 257 -23.99 25.64 -5.69
N PHE A 258 -23.41 25.86 -4.50
CA PHE A 258 -23.98 25.41 -3.23
C PHE A 258 -24.34 26.56 -2.28
N ALA A 259 -24.41 27.80 -2.78
CA ALA A 259 -24.74 29.01 -2.01
C ALA A 259 -23.89 29.20 -0.74
N LEU A 260 -22.61 28.82 -0.79
CA LEU A 260 -21.70 28.91 0.37
C LEU A 260 -21.33 30.36 0.73
N ASP A 261 -21.63 31.31 -0.17
CA ASP A 261 -21.56 32.75 0.06
C ASP A 261 -22.73 33.29 0.89
N TRP A 262 -23.86 32.58 0.92
CA TRP A 262 -25.05 32.95 1.71
C TRP A 262 -25.18 32.18 3.03
N LYS A 263 -24.81 30.89 3.03
CA LYS A 263 -24.87 30.05 4.23
C LYS A 263 -23.62 29.16 4.31
N PRO A 264 -22.97 29.03 5.49
CA PRO A 264 -21.99 27.97 5.69
C PRO A 264 -22.65 26.60 5.42
N PRO A 265 -21.84 25.56 5.09
CA PRO A 265 -22.36 24.31 4.52
C PRO A 265 -23.58 23.80 5.27
N ALA A 266 -24.65 23.51 4.52
CA ALA A 266 -25.84 22.89 5.07
C ALA A 266 -25.44 21.58 5.76
N ALA A 267 -25.85 21.42 7.02
CA ALA A 267 -25.91 20.08 7.58
C ALA A 267 -26.77 19.25 6.63
N SER A 268 -26.29 18.06 6.27
CA SER A 268 -27.08 17.06 5.56
C SER A 268 -28.17 16.53 6.49
N ASP A 269 -29.15 17.36 6.80
CA ASP A 269 -30.43 16.91 7.34
C ASP A 269 -31.36 16.72 6.14
N GLU A 270 -31.70 15.45 5.89
CA GLU A 270 -32.78 14.94 5.06
C GLU A 270 -33.47 15.96 4.13
N GLN A 271 -33.16 15.93 2.83
CA GLN A 271 -34.16 16.32 1.84
C GLN A 271 -33.87 15.73 0.45
N HIS A 272 -34.88 15.00 -0.02
CA HIS A 272 -35.04 14.43 -1.34
C HIS A 272 -34.62 15.39 -2.46
N VAL A 273 -33.58 15.04 -3.21
CA VAL A 273 -33.34 15.62 -4.54
C VAL A 273 -34.05 14.74 -5.56
N VAL A 274 -35.27 15.14 -5.91
CA VAL A 274 -35.95 14.68 -7.12
C VAL A 274 -35.27 15.38 -8.30
N PHE A 275 -34.60 14.62 -9.16
CA PHE A 275 -34.25 15.09 -10.49
C PHE A 275 -35.48 14.95 -11.40
N LEU A 276 -35.96 16.07 -11.93
CA LEU A 276 -36.77 16.11 -13.15
C LEU A 276 -35.82 16.03 -14.36
#